data_AF-A0A2K3K6L7-F1
#
_entry.id   AF-A0A2K3K6L7-F1
#
_cell.length_a   1.000
_cell.length_b   1.000
_cell.length_c   1.000
_cell.angle_alpha   90.00
_cell.angle_beta   90.00
_cell.angle_gamma   90.00
#
_symmetry.space_group_name_H-M   'P 1'
#
loop_
_entity.id
_entity.type
_entity.pdbx_description
1 polymer ?
#
loop_
_entity_poly.entity_id
_entity_poly.type
_entity_poly.pdbx_seq_one_letter_code
_entity_poly.pdbx_strand_id
1 'polypeptide(L)'
;MEEQIEENEWRLYEAYNELHALAQELHTPFDAPAVLVVGHQTDGKSALVEALMGFQFNHVGGGTKTRRPITLHMKYGPHCESPSCYLLSDEDPSLSHQMSLPQIQ
;
A
#
# COMPACT_ATOMS: atom_id res chain seq x y z
N MET A 1 0.14 14.13 27.82
CA MET A 1 -1.14 14.53 27.20
C MET A 1 -1.04 14.43 25.69
N GLU A 2 -0.01 15.02 25.06
CA GLU A 2 0.26 14.88 23.61
C GLU A 2 0.60 13.44 23.19
N GLU A 3 1.49 12.75 23.91
CA GLU A 3 1.81 11.33 23.63
C GLU A 3 0.58 10.41 23.64
N GLN A 4 -0.39 10.71 24.50
CA GLN A 4 -1.61 9.91 24.66
C GLN A 4 -2.61 10.18 23.53
N ILE A 5 -2.51 11.33 22.87
CA ILE A 5 -3.28 11.67 21.66
C ILE A 5 -2.69 10.93 20.48
N GLU A 6 -1.36 10.98 20.30
CA GLU A 6 -0.66 10.25 19.23
C GLU A 6 -0.90 8.74 19.30
N GLU A 7 -0.87 8.15 20.51
CA GLU A 7 -1.15 6.72 20.69
C GLU A 7 -2.60 6.36 20.30
N ASN A 8 -3.56 7.24 20.58
CA ASN A 8 -4.96 7.03 20.20
C ASN A 8 -5.18 7.17 18.70
N GLU A 9 -4.54 8.15 18.06
CA GLU A 9 -4.57 8.33 16.60
C GLU A 9 -3.95 7.14 15.88
N TRP A 10 -2.84 6.62 16.41
CA TRP A 10 -2.21 5.40 15.93
C TRP A 10 -3.17 4.20 15.95
N ARG A 11 -3.82 3.97 17.09
CA ARG A 11 -4.79 2.87 17.27
C ARG A 11 -5.99 3.02 16.35
N LEU A 12 -6.46 4.25 16.13
CA LEU A 12 -7.55 4.52 15.21
C LEU A 12 -7.15 4.16 13.77
N TYR A 13 -5.93 4.53 13.35
CA TYR A 13 -5.41 4.17 12.02
C TYR A 13 -5.28 2.66 11.83
N GLU A 14 -4.72 1.93 12.82
CA GLU A 14 -4.68 0.46 12.81
C GLU A 14 -6.08 -0.14 12.66
N ALA A 15 -7.06 0.32 13.45
CA ALA A 15 -8.43 -0.18 13.41
C ALA A 15 -9.12 0.06 12.05
N TYR A 16 -8.90 1.23 11.43
CA TYR A 16 -9.41 1.52 10.09
C TYR A 16 -8.81 0.58 9.04
N ASN A 17 -7.51 0.29 9.12
CA ASN A 17 -6.85 -0.62 8.19
C ASN A 17 -7.36 -2.06 8.33
N GLU A 18 -7.51 -2.55 9.57
CA GLU A 18 -8.06 -3.88 9.83
C GLU A 18 -9.50 -4.00 9.34
N LEU A 19 -10.33 -3.01 9.65
CA LEU A 19 -11.71 -2.98 9.20
C LEU A 19 -11.78 -2.94 7.67
N HIS A 20 -10.92 -2.15 7.02
CA HIS A 20 -10.88 -2.04 5.55
C HIS A 20 -10.51 -3.36 4.89
N ALA A 21 -9.54 -4.09 5.43
CA ALA A 21 -9.19 -5.43 4.94
C ALA A 21 -10.38 -6.40 5.04
N LEU A 22 -11.05 -6.44 6.20
CA LEU A 22 -12.24 -7.28 6.42
C LEU A 22 -13.41 -6.91 5.50
N ALA A 23 -13.63 -5.62 5.27
CA ALA A 23 -14.68 -5.13 4.37
C ALA A 23 -14.48 -5.56 2.92
N GLN A 24 -13.24 -5.65 2.46
CA GLN A 24 -12.91 -6.20 1.13
C GLN A 24 -13.20 -7.70 1.08
N GLU A 25 -12.74 -8.46 2.07
CA GLU A 25 -12.95 -9.91 2.15
C GLU A 25 -14.44 -10.30 2.21
N LEU A 26 -15.21 -9.60 3.05
CA LEU A 26 -16.63 -9.85 3.28
C LEU A 26 -17.55 -9.21 2.23
N HIS A 27 -16.98 -8.50 1.25
CA HIS A 27 -17.74 -7.76 0.22
C HIS A 27 -18.74 -6.76 0.85
N THR A 28 -18.37 -6.16 1.98
CA THR A 28 -19.14 -5.17 2.73
C THR A 28 -18.39 -3.84 2.76
N PRO A 29 -18.25 -3.16 1.60
CA PRO A 29 -17.43 -1.96 1.51
C PRO A 29 -17.96 -0.86 2.44
N PHE A 30 -17.04 -0.14 3.08
CA PHE A 30 -17.32 1.11 3.78
C PHE A 30 -16.31 2.17 3.34
N ASP A 31 -16.65 3.43 3.61
CA ASP A 31 -15.79 4.56 3.31
C ASP A 31 -14.58 4.57 4.25
N ALA A 32 -13.48 3.96 3.82
CA ALA A 32 -12.18 4.12 4.42
C ALA A 32 -11.40 5.22 3.69
N PRO A 33 -10.60 6.04 4.39
CA PRO A 33 -9.78 7.05 3.75
C PRO A 33 -8.74 6.38 2.83
N ALA A 34 -8.72 6.80 1.56
CA ALA A 34 -7.74 6.34 0.56
C ALA A 34 -7.09 7.53 -0.13
N VAL A 35 -5.80 7.39 -0.48
CA VAL A 35 -5.05 8.41 -1.21
C VAL A 35 -4.94 8.00 -2.67
N LEU A 36 -5.44 8.85 -3.57
CA LEU A 36 -5.31 8.67 -5.02
C LEU A 36 -4.26 9.62 -5.59
N VAL A 37 -3.24 9.07 -6.25
CA VAL A 37 -2.18 9.85 -6.89
C VAL A 37 -2.54 10.12 -8.36
N VAL A 38 -2.78 11.38 -8.70
CA VAL A 38 -3.19 11.84 -10.05
C VAL A 38 -2.20 12.87 -10.58
N GLY A 39 -1.95 12.88 -11.88
CA GLY A 39 -1.03 13.80 -12.54
C GLY A 39 -0.75 13.41 -13.99
N HIS A 40 -0.20 14.34 -14.77
CA HIS A 40 0.16 14.13 -16.17
C HIS A 40 1.23 13.07 -16.34
N GLN A 41 1.33 12.51 -17.55
CA GLN A 41 2.44 11.61 -17.89
C GLN A 41 3.77 12.32 -17.60
N THR A 42 4.72 11.60 -16.99
CA THR A 42 6.05 12.10 -16.58
C THR A 42 6.15 12.97 -15.32
N ASP A 43 5.04 13.27 -14.64
CA ASP A 43 5.05 14.03 -13.35
C ASP A 43 5.71 13.31 -12.16
N GLY A 44 6.37 12.17 -12.38
CA GLY A 44 7.05 11.45 -11.30
C GLY A 44 6.12 10.78 -10.28
N LYS A 45 4.83 10.53 -10.61
CA LYS A 45 3.88 9.84 -9.72
C LYS A 45 4.44 8.54 -9.13
N SER A 46 5.06 7.70 -9.96
CA SER A 46 5.71 6.46 -9.50
C SER A 46 6.89 6.76 -8.57
N ALA A 47 7.72 7.74 -8.91
CA ALA A 47 8.86 8.13 -8.09
C ALA A 47 8.44 8.67 -6.71
N LEU A 48 7.33 9.41 -6.62
CA LEU A 48 6.76 9.87 -5.35
C LEU A 48 6.35 8.69 -4.46
N VAL A 49 5.63 7.73 -5.03
CA VAL A 49 5.16 6.54 -4.30
C VAL A 49 6.34 5.65 -3.91
N GLU A 50 7.33 5.47 -4.78
CA GLU A 50 8.57 4.73 -4.52
C GLU A 50 9.40 5.38 -3.41
N ALA A 51 9.51 6.71 -3.39
CA ALA A 51 10.19 7.44 -2.33
C ALA A 51 9.49 7.28 -0.98
N LEU A 52 8.15 7.22 -0.96
CA LEU A 52 7.37 6.98 0.26
C LEU A 52 7.57 5.57 0.80
N MET A 53 7.63 4.57 -0.08
CA MET A 53 7.85 3.16 0.31
C MET A 53 9.31 2.85 0.67
N GLY A 54 10.26 3.66 0.18
CA GLY A 54 11.69 3.47 0.38
C GLY A 54 12.32 2.43 -0.55
N PHE A 55 11.60 1.98 -1.58
CA PHE A 55 12.15 1.07 -2.60
C PHE A 55 11.44 1.24 -3.94
N GLN A 56 12.12 0.81 -5.01
CA GLN A 56 11.59 0.84 -6.35
C GLN A 56 10.82 -0.44 -6.66
N PHE A 57 9.58 -0.33 -7.13
CA PHE A 57 8.75 -1.49 -7.49
C PHE A 57 8.42 -1.58 -8.99
N ASN A 58 8.56 -0.48 -9.74
CA ASN A 58 8.40 -0.51 -11.19
C ASN A 58 9.75 -0.40 -11.91
N HIS A 59 9.94 -1.19 -12.97
CA HIS A 59 11.08 -1.02 -13.86
C HIS A 59 11.00 0.27 -14.70
N VAL A 60 12.09 1.04 -14.75
CA VAL A 60 12.16 2.34 -15.43
C VAL A 60 12.55 2.22 -16.92
N GLY A 61 11.56 2.18 -17.84
CA GLY A 61 11.73 2.43 -19.30
C GLY A 61 11.24 3.83 -19.77
N GLY A 62 11.06 4.09 -21.07
CA GLY A 62 10.36 5.31 -21.55
C GLY A 62 8.83 5.13 -21.59
N GLY A 63 8.04 6.21 -21.42
CA GLY A 63 6.57 6.21 -21.58
C GLY A 63 5.72 6.07 -20.30
N THR A 64 4.41 5.81 -20.46
CA THR A 64 3.45 5.57 -19.36
C THR A 64 3.70 4.21 -18.70
N LYS A 65 4.06 4.22 -17.42
CA LYS A 65 4.49 3.01 -16.69
C LYS A 65 3.34 2.21 -16.12
N THR A 66 2.48 2.87 -15.37
CA THR A 66 1.32 2.27 -14.73
C THR A 66 0.19 2.18 -15.73
N ARG A 67 0.07 1.01 -16.39
CA ARG A 67 -0.98 0.72 -17.39
C ARG A 67 -2.24 0.09 -16.78
N ARG A 68 -2.14 -0.36 -15.52
CA ARG A 68 -3.24 -0.87 -14.71
C ARG A 68 -3.21 -0.13 -13.37
N PRO A 69 -4.36 0.23 -12.77
CA PRO A 69 -4.39 0.73 -11.41
C PRO A 69 -3.67 -0.22 -10.45
N ILE A 70 -2.91 0.33 -9.51
CA ILE A 70 -2.21 -0.42 -8.47
C ILE A 70 -2.72 0.11 -7.14
N THR A 71 -3.28 -0.79 -6.32
CA THR A 71 -3.63 -0.49 -4.93
C THR A 71 -2.47 -0.92 -4.05
N LEU A 72 -2.04 -0.05 -3.14
CA LEU A 72 -0.96 -0.33 -2.19
C LEU A 72 -1.51 -0.25 -0.78
N HIS A 73 -1.39 -1.35 -0.04
CA HIS A 73 -1.67 -1.40 1.39
C HIS A 73 -0.34 -1.35 2.14
N MET A 74 -0.05 -0.21 2.77
CA MET A 74 1.18 -0.01 3.53
C MET A 74 0.86 -0.09 5.03
N LYS A 75 1.40 -1.10 5.70
CA LYS A 75 1.35 -1.24 7.15
C LYS A 75 2.75 -1.00 7.72
N TYR A 76 2.85 -0.09 8.69
CA TYR A 76 4.09 0.11 9.41
C TYR A 76 4.28 -1.02 10.43
N GLY A 77 5.47 -1.62 10.42
CA GLY A 77 5.89 -2.59 11.41
C GLY A 77 7.10 -2.06 12.18
N PRO A 78 6.99 -1.76 13.49
CA PRO A 78 8.10 -1.22 14.28
C PRO A 78 9.29 -2.20 14.42
N HIS A 79 9.06 -3.47 14.14
CA HIS A 79 10.06 -4.54 14.18
C HIS A 79 10.58 -4.94 12.80
N CYS A 80 10.15 -4.27 11.73
CA CYS A 80 10.58 -4.55 10.37
C CYS A 80 11.76 -3.64 9.99
N GLU A 81 12.94 -4.23 9.81
CA GLU A 81 14.13 -3.51 9.33
C GLU A 81 14.10 -3.24 7.82
N SER A 82 13.31 -4.03 7.08
CA SER A 82 13.11 -3.92 5.63
C SER A 82 11.65 -4.19 5.27
N PRO A 83 11.13 -3.64 4.16
CA PRO A 83 9.76 -3.88 3.73
C PRO A 83 9.53 -5.35 3.38
N SER A 84 8.49 -5.95 3.95
CA SER A 84 7.96 -7.25 3.54
C SER A 84 6.82 -7.03 2.54
N CYS A 85 6.97 -7.59 1.34
CA CYS A 85 5.99 -7.40 0.28
C CYS A 85 5.13 -8.64 0.09
N TYR A 86 3.83 -8.42 -0.10
CA TYR A 86 2.84 -9.46 -0.33
C TYR A 86 2.04 -9.08 -1.57
N LEU A 87 1.90 -10.02 -2.51
CA LEU A 87 1.05 -9.86 -3.69
C LEU A 87 -0.23 -10.66 -3.48
N LEU A 88 -1.38 -10.01 -3.67
CA LEU A 88 -2.68 -10.68 -3.64
C LEU A 88 -2.80 -11.63 -4.83
N SER A 89 -3.39 -12.80 -4.61
CA SER A 89 -3.64 -13.77 -5.67
C SER A 89 -4.72 -13.26 -6.63
N ASP A 90 -4.50 -13.46 -7.93
CA ASP A 90 -5.50 -13.19 -8.98
C ASP A 90 -6.68 -14.18 -8.91
N GLU A 91 -6.47 -15.37 -8.35
CA GLU A 91 -7.51 -16.41 -8.23
C GLU A 91 -8.37 -16.24 -6.98
N ASP A 92 -7.76 -15.84 -5.87
CA ASP A 92 -8.42 -15.64 -4.57
C ASP A 92 -7.83 -14.40 -3.86
N PRO A 93 -8.53 -13.25 -3.87
CA PRO A 93 -8.06 -12.02 -3.25
C PRO A 93 -7.86 -12.08 -1.72
N SER A 94 -8.38 -13.11 -1.04
CA SER A 94 -8.12 -13.34 0.38
C SER A 94 -6.73 -13.94 0.64
N LEU A 95 -6.11 -14.51 -0.40
CA LEU A 95 -4.78 -15.10 -0.33
C LEU A 95 -3.73 -14.08 -0.78
N SER A 96 -2.65 -14.01 0.00
CA SER A 96 -1.48 -13.22 -0.34
C SER A 96 -0.22 -14.08 -0.30
N HIS A 97 0.68 -13.83 -1.25
CA HIS A 97 1.96 -14.52 -1.34
C HIS A 97 3.08 -13.56 -0.99
N GLN A 98 3.92 -13.95 -0.02
CA GLN A 98 5.13 -13.20 0.26
C GLN A 98 6.04 -13.28 -0.96
N MET A 99 6.50 -12.12 -1.43
CA MET A 99 7.44 -12.01 -2.53
C MET A 99 8.60 -11.14 -2.09
N SER A 100 9.82 -11.57 -2.43
CA SER A 100 11.00 -10.73 -2.28
C SER A 100 10.97 -9.59 -3.30
N LEU A 101 11.64 -8.48 -3.00
CA LEU A 101 11.73 -7.33 -3.91
C LEU A 101 12.17 -7.71 -5.34
N PRO A 102 13.18 -8.57 -5.55
CA PRO A 102 13.58 -9.00 -6.90
C PRO A 102 12.51 -9.80 -7.64
N GLN A 103 11.57 -10.44 -6.93
CA GLN A 103 10.50 -11.22 -7.56
C GLN A 103 9.32 -10.33 -7.99
N ILE A 104 9.23 -9.10 -7.45
CA ILE A 104 8.19 -8.12 -7.77
C ILE A 104 8.63 -7.19 -8.92
N GLN A 105 9.94 -6.94 -9.06
CA GLN A 105 10.56 -6.06 -10.06
C GLN A 105 10.67 -6.68 -11.46
#